data_AF-A0A954M9M7-F1
#
_entry.id   AF-A0A954M9M7-F1
#
_cell.length_a   1.000
_cell.length_b   1.000
_cell.length_c   1.000
_cell.angle_alpha   90.00
_cell.angle_beta   90.00
_cell.angle_gamma   90.00
#
_symmetry.space_group_name_H-M   'P 1'
#
loop_
_entity.id
_entity.type
_entity.pdbx_description
1 polymer ?
#
loop_
_entity_poly.entity_id
_entity_poly.type
_entity_poly.pdbx_seq_one_letter_code
_entity_poly.pdbx_strand_id
1 'polypeptide(L)'
;MKATSSNKGVLLALFAAVAMSSLLTGCQTSIGGQTLPSATYLDDDVQYFPAGPEFKLTNQVEASRKYRLEQEQLKGGGSAF
;
A
#
# COMPACT_ATOMS: atom_id res chain seq x y z
N MET A 1 -61.18 26.82 -8.77
CA MET A 1 -59.96 27.63 -8.60
C MET A 1 -58.77 26.72 -8.93
N LYS A 2 -58.00 27.01 -9.98
CA LYS A 2 -56.93 26.12 -10.48
C LYS A 2 -55.63 26.51 -9.75
N ALA A 3 -55.20 25.68 -8.81
CA ALA A 3 -53.98 25.91 -8.04
C ALA A 3 -52.78 25.79 -8.98
N THR A 4 -52.17 26.92 -9.33
CA THR A 4 -50.88 26.95 -10.00
C THR A 4 -49.81 26.58 -8.98
N SER A 5 -49.46 25.29 -8.92
CA SER A 5 -48.34 24.79 -8.12
C SER A 5 -47.05 25.45 -8.61
N SER A 6 -46.39 26.22 -7.73
CA SER A 6 -45.20 26.97 -8.06
C SER A 6 -44.00 26.02 -8.16
N ASN A 7 -43.62 25.67 -9.39
CA ASN A 7 -42.46 24.82 -9.68
C ASN A 7 -41.11 25.37 -9.15
N LYS A 8 -41.05 26.65 -8.75
CA LYS A 8 -39.84 27.29 -8.22
C LYS A 8 -39.42 26.72 -6.87
N GLY A 9 -40.38 26.39 -6.00
CA GLY A 9 -40.10 25.77 -4.70
C GLY A 9 -39.57 24.35 -4.83
N VAL A 10 -40.12 23.59 -5.78
CA VAL A 10 -39.67 22.22 -6.10
C VAL A 10 -38.25 22.25 -6.68
N LEU A 11 -37.97 23.19 -7.60
CA LEU A 11 -36.62 23.39 -8.15
C LEU A 11 -35.60 23.75 -7.08
N LEU A 12 -35.95 24.63 -6.14
CA LEU A 12 -35.06 25.02 -5.04
C LEU A 12 -34.76 23.83 -4.11
N ALA A 13 -35.78 23.03 -3.79
CA ALA A 13 -35.64 21.85 -2.96
C ALA A 13 -34.76 20.77 -3.61
N LEU A 14 -34.91 20.55 -4.92
CA LEU A 14 -34.06 19.62 -5.67
C LEU A 14 -32.61 20.08 -5.70
N PHE A 15 -32.37 21.38 -5.89
CA PHE A 15 -31.02 21.93 -5.91
C PHE A 15 -30.32 21.78 -4.54
N ALA A 16 -31.06 22.06 -3.46
CA ALA A 16 -30.57 21.87 -2.10
C ALA A 16 -30.26 20.39 -1.81
N ALA A 17 -31.10 19.47 -2.26
CA ALA A 17 -30.88 18.02 -2.07
C ALA A 17 -29.61 17.53 -2.79
N VAL A 18 -29.35 17.99 -4.02
CA VAL A 18 -28.14 17.65 -4.79
C VAL A 18 -26.89 18.29 -4.17
N ALA A 19 -26.98 19.52 -3.66
CA ALA A 19 -25.86 20.14 -2.96
C ALA A 19 -25.51 19.39 -1.67
N MET A 20 -26.52 19.01 -0.88
CA MET A 20 -26.32 18.25 0.36
C MET A 20 -25.70 16.86 0.12
N SER A 21 -26.05 16.17 -0.97
CA SER A 21 -25.54 14.81 -1.21
C SER A 21 -24.02 14.76 -1.37
N SER A 22 -23.40 15.81 -1.92
CA SER A 22 -21.94 15.91 -2.04
C SER A 22 -21.19 15.96 -0.71
N LEU A 23 -21.84 16.41 0.37
CA LEU A 23 -21.27 16.44 1.72
C LEU A 23 -21.35 15.07 2.42
N LEU A 24 -22.29 14.21 1.98
CA LEU A 24 -22.53 12.88 2.53
C LEU A 24 -21.70 11.80 1.82
N THR A 25 -21.30 12.04 0.57
CA THR A 25 -20.39 11.16 -0.17
C THR A 25 -18.94 11.58 0.10
N GLY A 26 -18.17 10.74 0.78
CA GLY A 26 -16.73 10.99 0.96
C GLY A 26 -15.99 11.12 -0.37
N CYS A 27 -14.96 11.96 -0.42
CA CYS A 27 -14.10 12.08 -1.59
C CYS A 27 -13.22 10.83 -1.66
N GLN A 28 -13.46 9.96 -2.65
CA GLN A 28 -12.63 8.78 -2.89
C GLN A 28 -11.21 9.23 -3.22
N THR A 29 -10.26 9.02 -2.30
CA THR A 29 -8.88 9.48 -2.46
C THR A 29 -8.11 8.53 -3.37
N SER A 30 -7.64 9.04 -4.51
CA SER A 30 -6.75 8.32 -5.42
C SER A 30 -5.33 8.86 -5.26
N ILE A 31 -4.39 8.00 -4.85
CA ILE A 31 -2.97 8.34 -4.67
C ILE A 31 -2.16 7.35 -5.52
N GLY A 32 -1.25 7.86 -6.34
CA GLY A 32 -0.39 7.01 -7.18
C GLY A 32 -1.13 6.15 -8.21
N GLY A 33 -2.35 6.52 -8.59
CA GLY A 33 -3.19 5.74 -9.51
C GLY A 33 -4.00 4.63 -8.83
N GLN A 34 -3.91 4.48 -7.50
CA GLN A 34 -4.71 3.53 -6.72
C GLN A 34 -5.75 4.28 -5.89
N THR A 35 -6.99 3.79 -5.89
CA THR A 35 -7.99 4.21 -4.90
C THR A 35 -7.68 3.57 -3.57
N LEU A 36 -7.42 4.38 -2.55
CA LEU A 36 -7.10 3.87 -1.22
C LEU A 36 -8.38 3.48 -0.46
N PRO A 37 -8.36 2.37 0.32
CA PRO A 37 -9.51 1.92 1.13
C PRO A 37 -9.96 2.91 2.21
N SER A 38 -9.05 3.75 2.71
CA SER A 38 -9.30 4.76 3.73
C SER A 38 -8.39 5.97 3.52
N ALA A 39 -8.79 7.13 4.05
CA ALA A 39 -8.03 8.38 3.90
C ALA A 39 -6.65 8.34 4.58
N THR A 40 -6.48 7.54 5.62
CA THR A 40 -5.23 7.38 6.39
C THR A 40 -4.50 6.07 6.07
N TYR A 41 -4.83 5.41 4.96
CA TYR A 41 -4.27 4.09 4.61
C TYR A 41 -2.73 4.09 4.53
N LEU A 42 -2.11 5.22 4.17
CA LEU A 42 -0.65 5.33 4.07
C LEU A 42 0.03 5.60 5.43
N ASP A 43 -0.72 6.18 6.37
CA ASP A 43 -0.26 6.44 7.74
C ASP A 43 -0.60 5.27 8.69
N ASP A 44 -1.24 4.21 8.17
CA ASP A 44 -1.55 3.02 8.95
C ASP A 44 -0.31 2.12 9.05
N ASP A 45 0.26 2.09 10.25
CA ASP A 45 1.44 1.31 10.61
C ASP A 45 1.22 -0.20 10.49
N VAL A 46 -0.05 -0.66 10.37
CA VAL A 46 -0.42 -2.07 10.21
C VAL A 46 -0.37 -2.50 8.74
N GLN A 47 0.75 -2.25 8.08
CA GLN A 47 1.13 -3.14 6.98
C GLN A 47 1.72 -4.39 7.63
N TYR A 48 0.91 -5.44 7.77
CA TYR A 48 1.36 -6.72 8.31
C TYR A 48 2.51 -7.27 7.44
N PHE A 49 3.73 -7.13 7.95
CA PHE A 49 4.89 -7.83 7.42
C PHE A 49 5.03 -9.11 8.24
N PRO A 50 4.86 -10.30 7.63
CA PRO A 50 5.09 -11.55 8.36
C PRO A 50 6.49 -11.54 8.93
N ALA A 51 6.67 -12.16 10.11
CA ALA A 51 7.98 -12.33 10.70
C ALA A 51 8.90 -12.99 9.65
N GLY A 52 9.97 -12.27 9.28
CA GLY A 52 10.99 -12.82 8.40
C GLY A 52 11.68 -14.03 9.03
N PRO A 53 12.52 -14.75 8.27
CA PRO A 53 13.33 -15.83 8.83
C PRO A 53 14.08 -15.35 10.08
N GLU A 54 14.06 -16.14 11.17
CA GLU A 54 14.74 -15.74 12.42
C GLU A 54 16.23 -15.45 12.21
N PHE A 55 16.84 -16.13 11.25
CA PHE A 55 18.22 -15.93 10.86
C PHE A 55 18.35 -14.94 9.70
N LYS A 56 18.73 -13.69 10.00
CA LYS A 56 18.87 -12.59 9.02
C LYS A 56 20.12 -12.69 8.12
N LEU A 57 21.09 -13.56 8.46
CA LEU A 57 22.44 -13.56 7.88
C LEU A 57 22.72 -14.72 6.91
N THR A 58 21.70 -15.37 6.34
CA THR A 58 21.89 -16.54 5.45
C THR A 58 22.88 -16.27 4.33
N ASN A 59 22.74 -15.14 3.63
CA ASN A 59 23.64 -14.75 2.54
C ASN A 59 25.11 -14.58 3.01
N GLN A 60 25.30 -14.05 4.23
CA GLN A 60 26.62 -13.80 4.79
C GLN A 60 27.28 -15.12 5.20
N VAL A 61 26.52 -16.02 5.82
CA VAL A 61 27.01 -17.36 6.19
C VAL A 61 27.37 -18.18 4.95
N GLU A 62 26.54 -18.14 3.92
CA GLU A 62 26.84 -18.84 2.66
C GLU A 62 28.09 -18.28 1.98
N ALA A 63 28.26 -16.95 1.96
CA ALA A 63 29.46 -16.30 1.44
C ALA A 63 30.71 -16.73 2.23
N SER A 64 30.66 -16.72 3.57
CA SER A 64 31.77 -17.17 4.41
C SER A 64 32.08 -18.66 4.20
N ARG A 65 31.06 -19.49 4.00
CA ARG A 65 31.25 -20.93 3.72
C ARG A 65 31.94 -21.14 2.37
N LYS A 66 31.50 -20.45 1.32
CA LYS A 66 32.12 -20.52 -0.01
C LYS A 66 33.58 -20.08 0.03
N TYR A 67 33.85 -18.93 0.66
CA TYR A 67 35.22 -18.41 0.82
C TYR A 67 36.14 -19.42 1.52
N ARG A 68 35.66 -20.04 2.61
CA ARG A 68 36.44 -21.07 3.31
C ARG A 68 36.76 -22.28 2.44
N LEU A 69 35.79 -22.78 1.67
CA LEU A 69 36.00 -23.90 0.75
C LEU A 69 37.02 -23.57 -0.34
N GLU A 70 36.96 -22.36 -0.91
CA GLU A 70 37.95 -21.89 -1.89
C GLU A 70 39.36 -21.83 -1.29
N GLN A 71 39.51 -21.31 -0.07
CA GLN A 71 40.81 -21.28 0.62
C GLN A 71 41.36 -22.68 0.92
N GLU A 72 40.49 -23.61 1.32
CA GLU A 72 40.84 -25.02 1.53
C GLU A 72 41.30 -25.69 0.23
N GLN A 73 40.61 -25.44 -0.89
CA GLN A 73 41.00 -25.92 -2.22
C GLN A 73 42.33 -25.34 -2.70
N LEU A 74 42.55 -24.04 -2.51
CA LEU A 74 43.80 -23.37 -2.86
C LEU A 74 44.98 -23.91 -2.04
N LYS A 75 44.79 -24.17 -0.74
CA LYS A 75 45.81 -24.80 0.11
C LYS A 75 46.08 -26.26 -0.25
N GLY A 76 45.05 -27.03 -0.60
CA GLY A 76 45.19 -28.43 -1.01
C GLY A 76 45.81 -28.62 -2.41
N GLY A 77 45.67 -27.65 -3.31
CA GLY A 77 46.28 -27.67 -4.64
C GLY A 77 47.74 -27.19 -4.69
N GLY A 78 48.24 -26.57 -3.62
CA GLY A 78 49.59 -26.01 -3.54
C GLY A 78 50.72 -27.00 -3.21
N SER A 79 50.41 -28.29 -3.00
CA SER A 79 51.41 -29.32 -2.70
C SER A 79 51.78 -30.21 -3.90
N ALA A 80 51.46 -29.77 -5.13
CA ALA A 80 51.70 -30.52 -6.36
C ALA A 80 52.69 -29.84 -7.34
N PHE A 81 53.54 -28.94 -6.84
CA PHE A 81 54.73 -28.46 -7.55
C PHE A 81 55.93 -28.42 -6.60
#